data_AF-A0A0A9AK01-F1
#
_entry.id   AF-A0A0A9AK01-F1
#
_cell.length_a   1.000
_cell.length_b   1.000
_cell.length_c   1.000
_cell.angle_alpha   90.00
_cell.angle_beta   90.00
_cell.angle_gamma   90.00
#
_symmetry.space_group_name_H-M   'P 1'
#
loop_
_entity.id
_entity.type
_entity.pdbx_description
1 polymer ?
#
loop_
_entity_poly.entity_id
_entity_poly.type
_entity_poly.pdbx_seq_one_letter_code
_entity_poly.pdbx_strand_id
1 'polypeptide(L)'
;MKFVDANDQELEQAVAPGSEVVDEASGKKIGTVNTALGSRGMGLLRLEEALKQNSSLRISDNRDVRVKAIKPDWWLAEWTQMLEQQSAVA
;
A
#
# COMPACT_ATOMS: atom_id res chain seq x y z
N MET A 1 -2.02 0.25 6.53
CA MET A 1 -2.38 0.74 5.19
C MET A 1 -3.77 1.36 5.24
N LYS A 2 -4.07 2.24 4.28
CA LYS A 2 -5.36 2.94 4.14
C LYS A 2 -5.98 2.62 2.78
N PHE A 3 -7.29 2.49 2.74
CA PHE A 3 -8.09 2.22 1.54
C PHE A 3 -8.78 3.50 1.09
N VAL A 4 -8.58 3.89 -0.16
CA VAL A 4 -9.11 5.14 -0.72
C VAL A 4 -9.64 4.96 -2.13
N ASP A 5 -10.49 5.88 -2.57
CA ASP A 5 -10.94 5.96 -3.95
C ASP A 5 -9.96 6.73 -4.85
N ALA A 6 -10.36 7.00 -6.10
CA ALA A 6 -9.57 7.78 -7.04
C ALA A 6 -9.34 9.25 -6.63
N ASN A 7 -10.19 9.77 -5.74
CA ASN A 7 -10.19 11.14 -5.23
C ASN A 7 -9.55 11.24 -3.83
N ASP A 8 -8.86 10.19 -3.38
CA ASP A 8 -8.26 10.06 -2.04
C ASP A 8 -9.26 10.09 -0.87
N GLN A 9 -10.55 9.86 -1.13
CA GLN A 9 -11.57 9.71 -0.09
C GLN A 9 -11.49 8.32 0.54
N GLU A 10 -11.64 8.25 1.87
CA GLU A 10 -11.58 6.98 2.60
C GLU A 10 -12.78 6.08 2.22
N LEU A 11 -12.52 4.81 1.92
CA LEU A 11 -13.55 3.83 1.58
C LEU A 11 -13.78 2.88 2.75
N GLU A 12 -14.94 2.99 3.39
CA GLU A 12 -15.33 2.13 4.51
C GLU A 12 -15.74 0.73 4.03
N GLN A 13 -15.22 -0.31 4.71
CA GLN A 13 -15.60 -1.72 4.51
C GLN A 13 -15.46 -2.25 3.06
N ALA A 14 -14.62 -1.61 2.25
CA ALA A 14 -14.47 -1.94 0.83
C ALA A 14 -13.50 -3.11 0.55
N VAL A 15 -12.79 -3.60 1.58
CA VAL A 15 -11.71 -4.59 1.45
C VAL A 15 -11.92 -5.73 2.42
N ALA A 16 -11.78 -6.97 1.93
CA ALA A 16 -11.85 -8.17 2.75
C ALA A 16 -10.44 -8.60 3.22
N PRO A 17 -10.32 -9.26 4.39
CA PRO A 17 -9.13 -10.02 4.72
C PRO A 17 -8.81 -11.04 3.62
N GLY A 18 -7.55 -11.15 3.23
CA GLY A 18 -7.07 -12.02 2.15
C GLY A 18 -7.01 -11.35 0.77
N SER A 19 -7.57 -10.15 0.58
CA SER A 19 -7.49 -9.42 -0.69
C SER A 19 -6.04 -9.17 -1.09
N GLU A 20 -5.73 -9.33 -2.39
CA GLU A 20 -4.39 -9.10 -2.90
C GLU A 20 -4.17 -7.62 -3.23
N VAL A 21 -2.98 -7.13 -2.92
CA VAL A 21 -2.54 -5.79 -3.30
C VAL A 21 -1.63 -5.91 -4.51
N VAL A 22 -1.94 -5.18 -5.57
CA VAL A 22 -1.21 -5.17 -6.84
C VAL A 22 -0.74 -3.77 -7.20
N ASP A 23 0.35 -3.68 -7.96
CA ASP A 23 0.76 -2.44 -8.63
C ASP A 23 -0.24 -2.12 -9.73
N GLU A 24 -0.74 -0.89 -9.77
CA GLU A 24 -1.85 -0.49 -10.64
C GLU A 24 -1.48 -0.60 -12.12
N ALA A 25 -0.25 -0.23 -12.48
CA ALA A 25 0.21 -0.19 -13.86
C ALA A 25 0.58 -1.58 -14.39
N SER A 26 1.33 -2.36 -13.62
CA SER A 26 1.85 -3.67 -14.05
C SER A 26 0.92 -4.84 -13.71
N GLY A 27 0.01 -4.67 -12.75
CA GLY A 27 -0.79 -5.76 -12.19
C GLY A 27 0.02 -6.74 -11.34
N LYS A 28 1.32 -6.48 -11.12
CA LYS A 28 2.20 -7.35 -10.30
C LYS A 28 1.69 -7.39 -8.87
N LYS A 29 1.58 -8.59 -8.29
CA LYS A 29 1.28 -8.77 -6.86
C LYS A 29 2.39 -8.20 -5.98
N ILE A 30 2.02 -7.25 -5.13
CA ILE A 30 2.89 -6.59 -4.17
C ILE A 30 2.70 -7.18 -2.76
N GLY A 31 1.51 -7.70 -2.46
CA GLY A 31 1.26 -8.31 -1.17
C GLY A 31 -0.18 -8.73 -0.95
N THR A 32 -0.55 -8.88 0.32
CA THR A 32 -1.88 -9.34 0.74
C THR A 32 -2.34 -8.57 1.97
N VAL A 33 -3.64 -8.26 2.03
CA VAL A 33 -4.29 -7.70 3.22
C VAL A 33 -4.57 -8.83 4.21
N ASN A 34 -4.08 -8.73 5.44
CA ASN A 34 -4.33 -9.72 6.50
C ASN A 34 -5.53 -9.33 7.36
N THR A 35 -5.74 -8.03 7.57
CA THR A 35 -6.82 -7.51 8.40
C THR A 35 -7.34 -6.24 7.77
N ALA A 36 -8.66 -6.09 7.72
CA ALA A 36 -9.34 -4.89 7.27
C ALA A 36 -10.37 -4.47 8.33
N LEU A 37 -10.35 -3.19 8.69
CA LEU A 37 -11.26 -2.56 9.63
C LEU A 37 -11.60 -1.16 9.12
N GLY A 38 -12.86 -0.97 8.70
CA GLY A 38 -13.31 0.27 8.09
C GLY A 38 -12.49 0.63 6.84
N SER A 39 -11.96 1.85 6.80
CA SER A 39 -11.06 2.33 5.74
C SER A 39 -9.58 1.96 5.91
N ARG A 40 -9.24 1.13 6.91
CA ARG A 40 -7.86 0.82 7.28
C ARG A 40 -7.61 -0.67 7.38
N GLY A 41 -6.34 -1.03 7.32
CA GLY A 41 -5.95 -2.43 7.44
C GLY A 41 -4.47 -2.65 7.71
N MET A 42 -4.14 -3.92 7.87
CA MET A 42 -2.79 -4.46 8.01
C MET A 42 -2.58 -5.57 6.99
N GLY A 43 -1.34 -5.76 6.57
CA GLY A 43 -1.01 -6.74 5.55
C GLY A 43 0.49 -6.85 5.33
N LEU A 44 0.88 -7.88 4.62
CA LEU A 44 2.27 -8.11 4.23
C LEU A 44 2.48 -7.62 2.79
N LEU A 45 3.33 -6.61 2.63
CA LEU A 45 3.68 -6.00 1.35
C LEU A 45 5.19 -6.07 1.11
N ARG A 46 5.60 -6.17 -0.15
CA ARG A 46 6.99 -5.90 -0.55
C ARG A 46 7.32 -4.44 -0.25
N LEU A 47 8.35 -4.24 0.58
CA LEU A 47 8.64 -2.94 1.19
C LEU A 47 8.95 -1.84 0.16
N GLU A 48 9.84 -2.13 -0.79
CA GLU A 48 10.30 -1.18 -1.80
C GLU A 48 9.14 -0.68 -2.67
N GLU A 49 8.36 -1.60 -3.22
CA GLU A 49 7.23 -1.27 -4.09
C GLU A 49 6.08 -0.61 -3.33
N ALA A 50 5.94 -0.89 -2.03
CA ALA A 50 4.90 -0.31 -1.20
C ALA A 50 5.20 1.12 -0.77
N LEU A 51 6.48 1.45 -0.53
CA LEU A 51 6.87 2.76 -0.02
C LEU A 51 7.57 3.66 -1.06
N LYS A 52 7.94 3.15 -2.25
CA LYS A 52 8.56 3.95 -3.32
C LYS A 52 7.79 5.24 -3.56
N GLN A 53 8.51 6.31 -3.92
CA GLN A 53 7.87 7.55 -4.35
C GLN A 53 6.89 7.27 -5.50
N ASN A 54 5.68 7.81 -5.39
CA ASN A 54 4.59 7.60 -6.35
C ASN A 54 4.15 6.13 -6.51
N SER A 55 4.21 5.33 -5.43
CA SER A 55 3.61 3.99 -5.42
C SER A 55 2.10 4.08 -5.74
N SER A 56 1.68 3.45 -6.84
CA SER A 56 0.27 3.31 -7.19
C SER A 56 -0.16 1.87 -6.96
N LEU A 57 -0.81 1.62 -5.83
CA LEU A 57 -1.26 0.29 -5.43
C LEU A 57 -2.79 0.25 -5.41
N ARG A 58 -3.34 -0.90 -5.78
CA ARG A 58 -4.78 -1.15 -5.71
C ARG A 58 -5.08 -2.56 -5.25
N ILE A 59 -6.33 -2.79 -4.88
CA ILE A 59 -6.86 -4.13 -4.63
C ILE A 59 -7.05 -4.86 -5.97
N SER A 60 -6.69 -6.15 -6.03
CA SER A 60 -6.68 -6.90 -7.30
C SER A 60 -8.09 -7.09 -7.87
N ASP A 61 -9.03 -7.48 -7.01
CA ASP A 61 -10.44 -7.78 -7.29
C ASP A 61 -11.34 -6.55 -7.29
N ASN A 62 -10.84 -5.38 -6.86
CA ASN A 62 -11.57 -4.12 -6.89
C ASN A 62 -10.67 -2.96 -7.35
N ARG A 63 -10.87 -2.51 -8.61
CA ARG A 63 -10.07 -1.45 -9.23
C ARG A 63 -10.33 -0.06 -8.65
N ASP A 64 -11.50 0.13 -8.03
CA ASP A 64 -11.91 1.42 -7.47
C ASP A 64 -11.26 1.67 -6.10
N VAL A 65 -10.66 0.63 -5.50
CA VAL A 65 -9.98 0.72 -4.21
C VAL A 65 -8.46 0.80 -4.40
N ARG A 66 -7.92 1.98 -4.14
CA ARG A 66 -6.48 2.24 -4.01
C ARG A 66 -6.01 1.96 -2.60
N VAL A 67 -4.75 1.53 -2.49
CA VAL A 67 -4.10 1.22 -1.22
C VAL A 67 -2.94 2.18 -0.98
N LYS A 68 -2.99 2.92 0.12
CA LYS A 68 -1.84 3.71 0.60
C LYS A 68 -1.13 2.94 1.70
N ALA A 69 0.11 2.52 1.41
CA ALA A 69 1.00 2.02 2.44
C ALA A 69 1.38 3.16 3.40
N ILE A 70 1.59 2.81 4.66
CA ILE A 70 1.96 3.78 5.71
C ILE A 70 3.23 3.24 6.34
N LYS A 71 4.30 4.05 6.32
CA LYS A 71 5.50 3.79 7.11
C LYS A 71 5.22 4.21 8.56
N PRO A 72 5.33 3.32 9.54
CA PRO A 72 5.25 3.71 10.94
C PRO A 72 6.44 4.57 11.36
N ASP A 73 6.21 5.59 12.20
CA ASP A 73 7.25 6.51 12.66
C ASP A 73 8.28 5.87 13.60
N TRP A 74 7.90 4.76 14.26
CA TRP A 74 8.74 4.02 15.19
C TRP A 74 9.61 2.95 14.49
N TRP A 75 9.56 2.84 13.16
CA TRP A 75 10.49 1.98 12.44
C TRP A 75 11.91 2.52 12.49
N LEU A 76 12.85 1.60 12.67
CA LEU A 76 14.27 1.89 12.59
C LEU A 76 14.63 2.36 11.17
N ALA A 77 15.45 3.41 11.07
CA ALA A 77 15.77 4.04 9.79
C ALA A 77 16.46 3.07 8.83
N GLU A 78 17.29 2.16 9.33
CA GLU A 78 17.98 1.12 8.56
C GLU A 78 17.03 0.17 7.83
N TRP A 79 15.79 0.01 8.31
CA TRP A 79 14.80 -0.83 7.61
C TRP A 79 14.29 -0.15 6.34
N THR A 80 14.37 1.18 6.26
CA THR A 80 13.94 1.97 5.10
C THR A 80 15.09 2.72 4.40
N GLN A 81 16.34 2.47 4.79
CA GLN A 81 17.51 3.18 4.25
C GLN A 81 17.64 3.07 2.73
N MET A 82 17.33 1.90 2.18
CA MET A 82 17.36 1.66 0.74
C MET A 82 16.35 2.55 -0.01
N LEU A 83 15.27 2.93 0.66
CA LEU A 83 14.21 3.78 0.14
C LEU A 83 14.60 5.27 0.16
N GLU A 84 15.28 5.72 1.22
CA GLU A 84 15.79 7.09 1.34
C GLU A 84 16.89 7.38 0.32
N GLN A 85 17.76 6.40 0.04
CA GLN A 85 18.78 6.52 -0.99
C GLN A 85 18.20 6.68 -2.41
N GLN A 86 17.04 6.08 -2.71
CA GLN A 86 16.37 6.27 -4.00
C GLN A 86 15.65 7.62 -4.11
N SER A 87 15.22 8.19 -2.97
CA SER A 87 14.53 9.48 -2.91
C SER A 87 15.45 10.69 -3.07
N ALA A 88 16.77 10.55 -2.83
CA ALA A 88 17.76 11.63 -2.86
C ALA A 88 18.44 11.82 -4.23
N VAL A 89 18.13 10.98 -5.22
CA VAL A 89 18.76 10.96 -6.56
C VAL A 89 17.80 11.51 -7.64
N ALA A 90 16.69 12.12 -7.24
CA ALA A 90 15.68 12.70 -8.13
C ALA A 90 15.75 14.25 -8.16
#